data_AF-A0A0J7K523-F1
#
_entry.id   AF-A0A0J7K523-F1
#
_cell.length_a   1.000
_cell.length_b   1.000
_cell.length_c   1.000
_cell.angle_alpha   90.00
_cell.angle_beta   90.00
_cell.angle_gamma   90.00
#
_symmetry.space_group_name_H-M   'P 1'
#
loop_
_entity.id
_entity.type
_entity.pdbx_description
1 polymer ?
#
loop_
_entity_poly.entity_id
_entity_poly.type
_entity_poly.pdbx_seq_one_letter_code
_entity_poly.pdbx_strand_id
1 'polypeptide(L)'
;MPVNITLPVPPFHPNAGPCIDDTKSINQIRKWGCQFDGCDPIAFLERVEELKTAYGFPDQQILKGLPELMRGDALLWHRNNREDWQSWGDFERAFRANYLPRRYQAALGREAADRRQKPGENFTKYATDLLTLMRRAGGFTRSEQLDRLYENMHPDYKIYVRYDEATSVAELQARAAEYEEIKRQRRDVRKNDRTDTPKASIAAAYNKEECCWRCKQRGHTRFHCKRPAKKFCSQCGRDGVLTKDCHPGNAEQAAGVAAETSTPTSA
;
A
#
# COMPACT_ATOMS: atom_id res chain seq x y z
N MET A 1 50.88 77.36 5.78
CA MET A 1 49.61 76.87 6.37
C MET A 1 49.48 75.39 6.01
N PRO A 2 49.45 74.46 6.97
CA PRO A 2 49.34 73.04 6.66
C PRO A 2 47.89 72.67 6.28
N VAL A 3 47.74 71.84 5.26
CA VAL A 3 46.44 71.33 4.79
C VAL A 3 46.03 70.17 5.69
N ASN A 4 44.97 70.36 6.48
CA ASN A 4 44.40 69.33 7.33
C ASN A 4 43.47 68.45 6.48
N ILE A 5 43.83 67.19 6.25
CA ILE A 5 42.99 66.20 5.58
C ILE A 5 42.17 65.49 6.66
N THR A 6 40.90 65.83 6.77
CA THR A 6 39.95 65.14 7.65
C THR A 6 39.39 63.92 6.92
N LEU A 7 39.83 62.71 7.32
CA LEU A 7 39.22 61.45 6.88
C LEU A 7 37.87 61.27 7.63
N PRO A 8 36.76 60.94 6.94
CA PRO A 8 35.50 60.64 7.61
C PRO A 8 35.60 59.29 8.33
N VAL A 9 35.38 59.32 9.65
CA VAL A 9 35.24 58.13 10.48
C VAL A 9 33.93 57.42 10.08
N PRO A 10 33.96 56.12 9.74
CA PRO A 10 32.73 55.38 9.43
C PRO A 10 31.81 55.33 10.65
N PRO A 11 30.48 55.40 10.47
CA PRO A 11 29.55 55.34 11.58
C PRO A 11 29.71 54.01 12.33
N PHE A 12 29.91 54.10 13.65
CA PHE A 12 29.81 52.96 14.55
C PHE A 12 28.41 52.37 14.43
N HIS A 13 28.30 51.21 13.78
CA HIS A 13 27.07 50.44 13.81
C HIS A 13 26.91 49.87 15.23
N PRO A 14 25.79 50.17 15.92
CA PRO A 14 25.56 49.64 17.26
C PRO A 14 25.52 48.11 17.20
N ASN A 15 26.27 47.53 18.12
CA ASN A 15 26.46 46.11 18.34
C ASN A 15 25.14 45.35 18.20
N ALA A 16 25.07 44.45 17.21
CA ALA A 16 23.95 43.55 17.05
C ALA A 16 23.75 42.76 18.36
N GLY A 17 22.49 42.67 18.80
CA GLY A 17 22.10 41.85 19.95
C GLY A 17 22.58 40.39 19.82
N PRO A 18 22.54 39.62 20.93
CA PRO A 18 23.33 38.41 21.10
C PRO A 18 23.15 37.44 19.93
N CYS A 19 24.24 37.28 19.18
CA CYS A 19 24.46 36.18 18.26
C CYS A 19 24.19 34.88 19.04
N ILE A 20 23.04 34.26 18.81
CA ILE A 20 22.91 32.82 19.05
C ILE A 20 23.96 32.21 18.12
N ASP A 21 25.10 31.87 18.72
CA ASP A 21 26.32 31.37 18.09
C ASP A 21 26.00 30.50 16.87
N ASP A 22 26.30 30.99 15.67
CA ASP A 22 26.04 30.27 14.41
C ASP A 22 26.56 28.82 14.49
N THR A 23 27.66 28.59 15.22
CA THR A 23 28.23 27.26 15.48
C THR A 23 27.27 26.35 16.23
N LYS A 24 26.55 26.88 17.23
CA LYS A 24 25.53 26.13 17.98
C LYS A 24 24.33 25.83 17.10
N SER A 25 23.88 26.81 16.31
CA SER A 25 22.77 26.61 15.36
C SER A 25 23.12 25.55 14.31
N ILE A 26 24.30 25.63 13.69
CA ILE A 26 24.77 24.65 12.70
C ILE A 26 24.91 23.25 13.33
N ASN A 27 25.49 23.16 14.53
CA ASN A 27 25.58 21.89 15.24
C ASN A 27 24.20 21.30 15.57
N GLN A 28 23.21 22.13 15.86
CA GLN A 28 21.84 21.69 16.08
C GLN A 28 21.18 21.23 14.78
N ILE A 29 21.34 21.97 13.69
CA ILE A 29 20.85 21.62 12.34
C ILE A 29 21.41 20.26 11.91
N ARG A 30 22.71 20.02 12.12
CA ARG A 30 23.34 18.71 11.85
C ARG A 30 22.67 17.56 12.60
N LYS A 31 22.20 17.80 13.83
CA LYS A 31 21.53 16.79 14.68
C LYS A 31 20.08 16.50 14.26
N TRP A 32 19.49 17.32 13.38
CA TRP A 32 18.13 17.07 12.89
C TRP A 32 18.01 15.77 12.08
N GLY A 33 19.12 15.27 11.52
CA GLY A 33 19.09 14.11 10.62
C GLY A 33 18.28 14.36 9.34
N CYS A 34 17.94 15.63 9.05
CA CYS A 34 17.25 16.03 7.84
C CYS A 34 18.29 16.21 6.74
N GLN A 35 18.26 15.33 5.74
CA GLN A 35 19.22 15.33 4.64
C GLN A 35 18.49 15.18 3.32
N PHE A 36 18.86 16.01 2.36
CA PHE A 36 18.35 15.98 1.01
C PHE A 36 19.41 15.41 0.06
N ASP A 37 19.05 14.30 -0.58
CA ASP A 37 19.85 13.57 -1.55
C ASP A 37 19.28 13.69 -2.99
N GLY A 38 18.24 14.51 -3.19
CA GLY A 38 17.51 14.63 -4.46
C GLY A 38 16.11 14.00 -4.41
N CYS A 39 15.78 13.21 -3.40
CA CYS A 39 14.48 12.55 -3.27
C CYS A 39 13.44 13.43 -2.57
N ASP A 40 12.19 13.40 -3.07
CA ASP A 40 11.02 14.17 -2.59
C ASP A 40 11.36 15.60 -2.12
N PRO A 41 11.63 16.52 -3.06
CA PRO A 41 12.03 17.90 -2.74
C PRO A 41 11.00 18.65 -1.87
N ILE A 42 9.72 18.32 -2.00
CA ILE A 42 8.67 18.94 -1.18
C ILE A 42 8.70 18.43 0.26
N ALA A 43 8.82 17.11 0.46
CA ALA A 43 8.94 16.58 1.83
C ALA A 43 10.15 17.16 2.57
N PHE A 44 11.25 17.40 1.86
CA PHE A 44 12.41 18.10 2.43
C PHE A 44 12.06 19.52 2.88
N LEU A 45 11.46 20.35 2.02
CA LEU A 45 11.07 21.71 2.38
C LEU A 45 10.06 21.74 3.55
N GLU A 46 9.06 20.86 3.52
CA GLU A 46 8.08 20.69 4.60
C GLU A 46 8.80 20.38 5.93
N ARG A 47 9.75 19.43 5.91
CA ARG A 47 10.48 19.03 7.10
C ARG A 47 11.39 20.12 7.64
N VAL A 48 12.07 20.87 6.77
CA VAL A 48 12.93 21.99 7.20
C VAL A 48 12.11 23.11 7.83
N GLU A 49 10.95 23.45 7.26
CA GLU A 49 10.08 24.49 7.81
C GLU A 49 9.50 24.09 9.17
N GLU A 50 9.10 22.82 9.35
CA GLU A 50 8.68 22.28 10.65
C GLU A 50 9.77 22.44 11.72
N LEU A 51 11.01 22.06 11.39
CA LEU A 51 12.14 22.12 12.31
C LEU A 51 12.56 23.55 12.62
N LYS A 52 12.66 24.40 11.59
CA LYS A 52 12.92 25.83 11.74
C LYS A 52 11.91 26.49 12.68
N THR A 53 10.61 26.21 12.49
CA THR A 53 9.54 26.73 13.34
C THR A 53 9.65 26.21 14.77
N ALA A 54 9.85 24.90 14.95
CA ALA A 54 9.91 24.27 16.27
C ALA A 54 11.10 24.75 17.13
N TYR A 55 12.25 24.99 16.50
CA TYR A 55 13.46 25.48 17.19
C TYR A 55 13.60 27.00 17.17
N GLY A 56 12.69 27.72 16.49
CA GLY A 56 12.70 29.19 16.43
C GLY A 56 13.90 29.77 15.67
N PHE A 57 14.39 29.07 14.64
CA PHE A 57 15.54 29.55 13.88
C PHE A 57 15.15 30.61 12.85
N PRO A 58 15.87 31.74 12.79
CA PRO A 58 15.68 32.73 11.73
C PRO A 58 16.20 32.19 10.39
N ASP A 59 15.57 32.63 9.30
CA ASP A 59 15.89 32.27 7.91
C ASP A 59 17.40 32.30 7.62
N GLN A 60 18.09 33.34 8.09
CA GLN A 60 19.52 33.53 7.84
C GLN A 60 20.40 32.47 8.50
N GLN A 61 20.00 31.93 9.65
CA GLN A 61 20.74 30.85 10.30
C GLN A 61 20.53 29.52 9.59
N ILE A 62 19.33 29.27 9.06
CA ILE A 62 19.07 28.08 8.25
C ILE A 62 19.88 28.11 6.96
N LEU A 63 19.95 29.25 6.27
CA LEU A 63 20.78 29.39 5.07
C LEU A 63 22.25 29.05 5.33
N LYS A 64 22.83 29.50 6.45
CA LYS A 64 24.21 29.14 6.84
C LYS A 64 24.37 27.64 7.12
N GLY A 65 23.32 26.99 7.63
CA GLY A 65 23.29 25.56 7.94
C GLY A 65 22.92 24.64 6.78
N LEU A 66 22.49 25.18 5.63
CA LEU A 66 22.10 24.39 4.45
C LEU A 66 23.13 23.34 4.00
N PRO A 67 24.46 23.60 4.02
CA PRO A 67 25.44 22.58 3.66
C PRO A 67 25.34 21.28 4.49
N GLU A 68 24.86 21.36 5.74
CA GLU A 68 24.66 20.18 6.61
C GLU A 68 23.41 19.37 6.25
N LEU A 69 22.45 20.01 5.57
CA LEU A 69 21.17 19.42 5.17
C LEU A 69 21.22 18.80 3.77
N MET A 70 22.33 18.90 3.06
CA MET A 70 22.43 18.48 1.66
C MET A 70 23.50 17.40 1.47
N ARG A 71 23.23 16.45 0.56
CA ARG A 71 24.14 15.35 0.23
C ARG A 71 24.28 15.17 -1.28
N GLY A 72 25.39 14.54 -1.67
CA GLY A 72 25.66 14.19 -3.07
C GLY A 72 25.59 15.39 -4.01
N ASP A 73 24.93 15.20 -5.14
CA ASP A 73 24.79 16.21 -6.19
C ASP A 73 24.04 17.46 -5.70
N ALA A 74 23.14 17.32 -4.71
CA ALA A 74 22.43 18.46 -4.16
C ALA A 74 23.35 19.43 -3.40
N LEU A 75 24.38 18.90 -2.73
CA LEU A 75 25.39 19.72 -2.07
C LEU A 75 26.31 20.43 -3.08
N LEU A 76 26.62 19.77 -4.20
CA LEU A 76 27.37 20.40 -5.29
C LEU A 76 26.56 21.55 -5.92
N TRP A 77 25.29 21.31 -6.20
CA TRP A 77 24.37 22.34 -6.68
C TRP A 77 24.30 23.53 -5.72
N HIS A 78 24.19 23.29 -4.41
CA HIS A 78 24.25 24.36 -3.41
C HIS A 78 25.53 25.18 -3.50
N ARG A 79 26.70 24.53 -3.53
CA ARG A 79 27.99 25.23 -3.57
C ARG A 79 28.12 26.18 -4.76
N ASN A 80 27.53 25.81 -5.90
CA ASN A 80 27.55 26.60 -7.14
C ASN A 80 26.60 27.79 -7.13
N ASN A 81 25.50 27.75 -6.36
CA ASN A 81 24.43 28.76 -6.41
C ASN A 81 24.30 29.58 -5.11
N ARG A 82 25.03 29.22 -4.04
CA ARG A 82 24.87 29.82 -2.70
C ARG A 82 25.04 31.34 -2.63
N GLU A 83 25.77 31.93 -3.58
CA GLU A 83 26.05 33.39 -3.61
C GLU A 83 24.85 34.18 -4.15
N ASP A 84 23.94 33.52 -4.86
CA ASP A 84 22.74 34.12 -5.44
C ASP A 84 21.58 34.26 -4.44
N TRP A 85 21.70 33.68 -3.24
CA TRP A 85 20.62 33.61 -2.27
C TRP A 85 20.88 34.56 -1.09
N GLN A 86 20.05 35.60 -0.98
CA GLN A 86 20.13 36.57 0.12
C GLN A 86 19.08 36.31 1.22
N SER A 87 18.07 35.51 0.90
CA SER A 87 16.98 35.15 1.79
C SER A 87 16.56 33.69 1.62
N TRP A 88 15.87 33.14 2.62
CA TRP A 88 15.31 31.78 2.53
C TRP A 88 14.37 31.64 1.33
N GLY A 89 13.62 32.70 1.00
CA GLY A 89 12.75 32.74 -0.18
C GLY A 89 13.50 32.65 -1.52
N ASP A 90 14.74 33.16 -1.60
CA ASP A 90 15.57 33.02 -2.81
C ASP A 90 16.04 31.58 -2.99
N PHE A 91 16.49 30.97 -1.89
CA PHE A 91 16.82 29.54 -1.87
C PHE A 91 15.60 28.69 -2.26
N GLU A 92 14.44 28.89 -1.62
CA GLU A 92 13.24 28.12 -1.94
C GLU A 92 12.85 28.23 -3.41
N ARG A 93 12.91 29.45 -3.97
CA ARG A 93 12.59 29.68 -5.39
C ARG A 93 13.57 28.96 -6.31
N ALA A 94 14.87 29.06 -6.05
CA ALA A 94 15.91 28.36 -6.81
C ALA A 94 15.81 26.83 -6.67
N PHE A 95 15.56 26.34 -5.45
CA PHE A 95 15.40 24.93 -5.14
C PHE A 95 14.19 24.34 -5.87
N ARG A 96 13.04 25.01 -5.81
CA ARG A 96 11.84 24.60 -6.56
C ARG A 96 12.09 24.61 -8.06
N ALA A 97 12.77 25.63 -8.59
CA ALA A 97 13.08 25.70 -10.02
C ALA A 97 14.02 24.57 -10.50
N ASN A 98 14.95 24.14 -9.65
CA ASN A 98 15.91 23.09 -9.99
C ASN A 98 15.35 21.67 -9.83
N TYR A 99 14.63 21.41 -8.73
CA TYR A 99 14.21 20.05 -8.37
C TYR A 99 12.73 19.73 -8.66
N LEU A 100 11.89 20.72 -8.96
CA LEU A 100 10.50 20.49 -9.31
C LEU A 100 10.25 20.70 -10.81
N PRO A 101 9.42 19.86 -11.44
CA PRO A 101 8.97 20.09 -12.80
C PRO A 101 8.25 21.45 -12.94
N ARG A 102 8.40 22.11 -14.10
CA ARG A 102 7.82 23.44 -14.39
C ARG A 102 6.31 23.57 -14.11
N ARG A 103 5.56 22.47 -14.19
CA ARG A 103 4.11 22.42 -13.95
C ARG A 103 3.75 21.54 -12.75
N TYR A 104 4.62 21.45 -11.76
CA TYR A 104 4.48 20.55 -10.61
C TYR A 104 3.14 20.73 -9.87
N GLN A 105 2.77 21.96 -9.48
CA GLN A 105 1.50 22.22 -8.80
C GLN A 105 0.29 21.80 -9.65
N ALA A 106 0.30 22.12 -10.95
CA ALA A 106 -0.77 21.71 -11.86
C ALA A 106 -0.80 20.18 -12.09
N ALA A 107 0.35 19.51 -12.02
CA ALA A 107 0.43 18.05 -12.07
C ALA A 107 -0.18 17.43 -10.81
N LEU A 108 0.14 17.94 -9.63
CA LEU A 108 -0.48 17.51 -8.37
C LEU A 108 -1.99 17.75 -8.34
N GLY A 109 -2.47 18.87 -8.89
CA GLY A 109 -3.91 19.14 -9.02
C GLY A 109 -4.61 18.11 -9.90
N ARG A 110 -4.00 17.70 -11.02
CA ARG A 110 -4.51 16.61 -11.85
C ARG A 110 -4.46 15.27 -11.12
N GLU A 111 -3.36 14.97 -10.44
CA GLU A 111 -3.23 13.74 -9.66
C GLU A 111 -4.28 13.66 -8.54
N ALA A 112 -4.55 14.77 -7.84
CA ALA A 112 -5.64 14.87 -6.86
C ALA A 112 -7.01 14.65 -7.52
N ALA A 113 -7.23 15.22 -8.70
CA ALA A 113 -8.46 15.02 -9.46
C ALA A 113 -8.65 13.55 -9.88
N ASP A 114 -7.57 12.84 -10.23
CA ASP A 114 -7.56 11.45 -10.72
C ASP A 114 -7.49 10.40 -9.60
N ARG A 115 -7.02 10.77 -8.40
CA ARG A 115 -6.87 9.87 -7.26
C ARG A 115 -8.22 9.36 -6.75
N ARG A 116 -8.60 8.16 -7.20
CA ARG A 116 -9.75 7.38 -6.69
C ARG A 116 -9.34 6.42 -5.58
N GLN A 117 -10.23 6.16 -4.63
CA GLN A 117 -10.04 5.09 -3.64
C GLN A 117 -10.04 3.73 -4.36
N LYS A 118 -8.99 2.92 -4.14
CA LYS A 118 -8.86 1.60 -4.76
C LYS A 118 -9.78 0.57 -4.10
N PRO A 119 -10.20 -0.50 -4.81
CA PRO A 119 -10.95 -1.59 -4.19
C PRO A 119 -10.20 -2.18 -2.98
N GLY A 120 -10.84 -2.18 -1.81
CA GLY A 120 -10.27 -2.68 -0.56
C GLY A 120 -9.25 -1.77 0.13
N GLU A 121 -8.98 -0.57 -0.41
CA GLU A 121 -8.15 0.44 0.25
C GLU A 121 -8.91 1.06 1.43
N ASN A 122 -8.24 1.16 2.59
CA ASN A 122 -8.79 1.82 3.76
C ASN A 122 -9.03 3.32 3.48
N PHE A 123 -10.17 3.83 3.91
CA PHE A 123 -10.57 5.21 3.66
C PHE A 123 -9.58 6.23 4.25
N THR A 124 -9.06 6.00 5.46
CA THR A 124 -8.10 6.91 6.10
C THR A 124 -6.82 7.04 5.29
N LYS A 125 -6.33 5.92 4.73
CA LYS A 125 -5.16 5.93 3.85
C LYS A 125 -5.43 6.72 2.57
N TYR A 126 -6.52 6.41 1.88
CA TYR A 126 -6.97 7.14 0.70
C TYR A 126 -7.11 8.64 0.97
N ALA A 127 -7.79 9.01 2.06
CA ALA A 127 -8.06 10.40 2.41
C ALA A 127 -6.76 11.15 2.72
N THR A 128 -5.82 10.51 3.42
CA THR A 128 -4.50 11.10 3.73
C THR A 128 -3.72 11.39 2.45
N ASP A 129 -3.66 10.44 1.52
CA ASP A 129 -2.96 10.61 0.25
C ASP A 129 -3.57 11.77 -0.57
N LEU A 130 -4.91 11.77 -0.71
CA LEU A 130 -5.62 12.78 -1.49
C LEU A 130 -5.52 14.19 -0.85
N LEU A 131 -5.70 14.30 0.46
CA LEU A 131 -5.52 15.56 1.19
C LEU A 131 -4.07 16.06 1.08
N THR A 132 -3.08 15.17 1.06
CA THR A 132 -1.66 15.53 0.86
C THR A 132 -1.43 16.10 -0.53
N LEU A 133 -1.98 15.48 -1.58
CA LEU A 133 -1.92 16.00 -2.95
C LEU A 133 -2.56 17.38 -3.05
N MET A 134 -3.75 17.57 -2.49
CA MET A 134 -4.46 18.86 -2.51
C MET A 134 -3.73 19.94 -1.71
N ARG A 135 -3.15 19.61 -0.54
CA ARG A 135 -2.33 20.53 0.24
C ARG A 135 -1.11 21.01 -0.54
N ARG A 136 -0.38 20.07 -1.17
CA ARG A 136 0.84 20.38 -1.95
C ARG A 136 0.53 21.11 -3.26
N ALA A 137 -0.61 20.83 -3.90
CA ALA A 137 -1.07 21.55 -5.07
C ALA A 137 -1.48 23.00 -4.75
N GLY A 138 -2.11 23.20 -3.58
CA GLY A 138 -2.70 24.48 -3.18
C GLY A 138 -4.01 24.79 -3.93
N GLY A 139 -4.73 25.82 -3.48
CA GLY A 139 -5.93 26.33 -4.16
C GLY A 139 -7.23 25.58 -3.87
N PHE A 140 -7.25 24.60 -2.96
CA PHE A 140 -8.46 23.89 -2.56
C PHE A 140 -8.98 24.43 -1.21
N THR A 141 -10.23 24.88 -1.21
CA THR A 141 -11.00 25.20 0.00
C THR A 141 -11.37 23.93 0.76
N ARG A 142 -11.80 24.06 2.03
CA ARG A 142 -12.26 22.92 2.82
C ARG A 142 -13.47 22.22 2.22
N SER A 143 -14.37 22.97 1.58
CA SER A 143 -15.52 22.40 0.86
C SER A 143 -15.04 21.58 -0.34
N GLU A 144 -14.18 22.15 -1.20
CA GLU A 144 -13.68 21.44 -2.38
C GLU A 144 -12.87 20.18 -2.00
N GLN A 145 -12.16 20.21 -0.86
CA GLN A 145 -11.48 19.02 -0.32
C GLN A 145 -12.49 17.93 0.05
N LEU A 146 -13.58 18.29 0.72
CA LEU A 146 -14.66 17.37 1.10
C LEU A 146 -15.38 16.81 -0.13
N ASP A 147 -15.76 17.68 -1.06
CA ASP A 147 -16.43 17.31 -2.30
C ASP A 147 -15.56 16.33 -3.10
N ARG A 148 -14.27 16.64 -3.26
CA ARG A 148 -13.32 15.76 -3.94
C ARG A 148 -13.16 14.42 -3.23
N LEU A 149 -13.05 14.42 -1.90
CA LEU A 149 -12.96 13.19 -1.11
C LEU A 149 -14.18 12.31 -1.32
N TYR A 150 -15.38 12.88 -1.28
CA TYR A 150 -16.63 12.16 -1.49
C TYR A 150 -16.78 11.69 -2.94
N GLU A 151 -16.53 12.55 -3.93
CA GLU A 151 -16.61 12.20 -5.34
C GLU A 151 -15.71 11.02 -5.70
N ASN A 152 -14.48 11.02 -5.17
CA ASN A 152 -13.46 10.04 -5.51
C ASN A 152 -13.43 8.80 -4.60
N MET A 153 -14.26 8.74 -3.55
CA MET A 153 -14.36 7.55 -2.69
C MET A 153 -15.03 6.39 -3.41
N HIS A 154 -14.74 5.17 -2.97
CA HIS A 154 -15.26 3.96 -3.60
C HIS A 154 -16.80 3.88 -3.46
N PRO A 155 -17.56 3.52 -4.52
CA PRO A 155 -19.02 3.53 -4.51
C PRO A 155 -19.65 2.73 -3.36
N ASP A 156 -19.03 1.63 -2.93
CA ASP A 156 -19.50 0.85 -1.77
C ASP A 156 -19.69 1.70 -0.50
N TYR A 157 -18.84 2.71 -0.29
CA TYR A 157 -18.96 3.60 0.86
C TYR A 157 -20.13 4.58 0.67
N LYS A 158 -20.39 5.04 -0.57
CA LYS A 158 -21.49 5.97 -0.90
C LYS A 158 -22.87 5.36 -0.68
N ILE A 159 -22.98 4.04 -0.71
CA ILE A 159 -24.21 3.32 -0.35
C ILE A 159 -24.52 3.50 1.15
N TYR A 160 -23.49 3.64 1.98
CA TYR A 160 -23.63 3.81 3.43
C TYR A 160 -23.61 5.28 3.86
N VAL A 161 -22.79 6.11 3.22
CA VAL A 161 -22.62 7.53 3.53
C VAL A 161 -23.29 8.36 2.46
N ARG A 162 -24.43 8.98 2.79
CA ARG A 162 -25.06 9.94 1.87
C ARG A 162 -24.27 11.24 1.85
N TYR A 163 -24.31 11.93 0.72
CA TYR A 163 -23.61 13.20 0.52
C TYR A 163 -23.99 14.24 1.59
N ASP A 164 -25.29 14.40 1.86
CA ASP A 164 -25.82 15.42 2.78
C ASP A 164 -25.52 15.13 4.27
N GLU A 165 -25.02 13.94 4.59
CA GLU A 165 -24.79 13.48 5.98
C GLU A 165 -23.36 13.74 6.48
N ALA A 166 -22.46 14.20 5.61
CA ALA A 166 -21.09 14.51 5.95
C ALA A 166 -20.76 15.94 5.51
N THR A 167 -20.80 16.88 6.47
CA THR A 167 -20.57 18.31 6.23
C THR A 167 -19.11 18.73 6.44
N SER A 168 -18.28 17.80 6.94
CA SER A 168 -16.86 18.00 7.13
C SER A 168 -16.04 16.75 6.80
N VAL A 169 -14.74 16.95 6.54
CA VAL A 169 -13.79 15.84 6.33
C VAL A 169 -13.77 14.89 7.53
N ALA A 170 -13.89 15.42 8.75
CA ALA A 170 -13.89 14.62 9.97
C ALA A 170 -15.15 13.74 10.08
N GLU A 171 -16.32 14.29 9.76
CA GLU A 171 -17.57 13.52 9.72
C GLU A 171 -17.51 12.43 8.65
N LEU A 172 -17.01 12.75 7.44
CA LEU A 172 -16.86 11.76 6.37
C LEU A 172 -15.93 10.61 6.78
N GLN A 173 -14.81 10.93 7.45
CA GLN A 173 -13.88 9.92 7.99
C GLN A 173 -14.53 9.04 9.06
N ALA A 174 -15.30 9.63 9.98
CA ALA A 174 -16.01 8.87 11.02
C ALA A 174 -17.02 7.90 10.40
N ARG A 175 -17.82 8.36 9.44
CA ARG A 175 -18.80 7.52 8.72
C ARG A 175 -18.14 6.41 7.90
N ALA A 176 -17.02 6.70 7.24
CA ALA A 176 -16.27 5.69 6.52
C ALA A 176 -15.69 4.62 7.46
N ALA A 177 -15.24 5.01 8.65
CA ALA A 177 -14.77 4.07 9.67
C ALA A 177 -15.90 3.16 10.19
N GLU A 178 -17.09 3.71 10.44
CA GLU A 178 -18.29 2.92 10.79
C GLU A 178 -18.62 1.88 9.71
N TYR A 179 -18.58 2.28 8.43
CA TYR A 179 -18.80 1.37 7.31
C TYR A 179 -17.78 0.22 7.28
N GLU A 180 -16.49 0.53 7.48
CA GLU A 180 -15.42 -0.47 7.50
C GLU A 180 -15.57 -1.46 8.65
N GLU A 181 -16.00 -0.98 9.81
CA GLU A 181 -16.34 -1.81 10.98
C GLU A 181 -17.48 -2.78 10.65
N ILE A 182 -18.60 -2.27 10.10
CA ILE A 182 -19.75 -3.11 9.70
C ILE A 182 -19.32 -4.14 8.65
N LYS A 183 -18.48 -3.76 7.69
CA LYS A 183 -17.94 -4.66 6.66
C LYS A 183 -17.09 -5.77 7.28
N ARG A 184 -16.30 -5.46 8.31
CA ARG A 184 -15.52 -6.44 9.06
C ARG A 184 -16.43 -7.40 9.82
N GLN A 185 -17.40 -6.89 10.58
CA GLN A 185 -18.37 -7.70 11.31
C GLN A 185 -19.13 -8.66 10.38
N ARG A 186 -19.59 -8.20 9.22
CA ARG A 186 -20.25 -9.05 8.21
C ARG A 186 -19.34 -10.15 7.67
N ARG A 187 -18.03 -9.87 7.53
CA ARG A 187 -17.05 -10.88 7.12
C ARG A 187 -16.87 -11.94 8.21
N ASP A 188 -16.81 -11.51 9.46
CA ASP A 188 -16.60 -12.41 10.61
C ASP A 188 -17.80 -13.33 10.82
N VAL A 189 -19.04 -12.81 10.74
CA VAL A 189 -20.26 -13.62 10.76
C VAL A 189 -20.26 -14.66 9.64
N ARG A 190 -19.94 -14.26 8.40
CA ARG A 190 -19.85 -15.21 7.26
C ARG A 190 -18.76 -16.26 7.45
N LYS A 191 -17.66 -15.92 8.12
CA LYS A 191 -16.57 -16.86 8.42
C LYS A 191 -17.03 -17.85 9.49
N ASN A 192 -17.76 -17.38 10.50
CA ASN A 192 -18.30 -18.21 11.56
C ASN A 192 -19.38 -19.17 11.04
N ASP A 193 -20.30 -18.70 10.19
CA ASP A 193 -21.29 -19.56 9.52
C ASP A 193 -20.62 -20.65 8.68
N ARG A 194 -19.50 -20.34 8.01
CA ARG A 194 -18.71 -21.32 7.25
C ARG A 194 -17.98 -22.33 8.12
N THR A 195 -17.62 -21.99 9.35
CA THR A 195 -17.01 -22.94 10.30
C THR A 195 -18.06 -23.78 11.00
N ASP A 196 -19.25 -23.22 11.25
CA ASP A 196 -20.37 -23.88 11.93
C ASP A 196 -21.23 -24.72 10.99
N THR A 197 -21.23 -24.42 9.69
CA THR A 197 -21.77 -25.35 8.69
C THR A 197 -20.90 -26.61 8.74
N PRO A 198 -21.41 -27.76 9.24
CA PRO A 198 -20.64 -28.98 9.18
C PRO A 198 -20.29 -29.17 7.71
N LYS A 199 -19.00 -29.30 7.38
CA LYS A 199 -18.58 -29.79 6.06
C LYS A 199 -19.46 -30.99 5.83
N ALA A 200 -20.45 -30.89 4.95
CA ALA A 200 -21.23 -32.02 4.51
C ALA A 200 -20.14 -33.04 4.21
N SER A 201 -20.09 -34.12 4.99
CA SER A 201 -19.15 -35.17 4.72
C SER A 201 -19.48 -35.52 3.29
N ILE A 202 -18.62 -35.13 2.35
CA ILE A 202 -18.67 -35.66 1.02
C ILE A 202 -18.57 -37.14 1.34
N ALA A 203 -19.68 -37.86 1.23
CA ALA A 203 -19.74 -39.28 1.51
C ALA A 203 -18.54 -39.84 0.76
N ALA A 204 -17.52 -40.26 1.51
CA ALA A 204 -16.14 -40.27 1.02
C ALA A 204 -16.15 -40.87 -0.39
N ALA A 205 -15.71 -40.08 -1.38
CA ALA A 205 -15.77 -40.48 -2.78
C ALA A 205 -15.24 -41.91 -2.87
N TYR A 206 -16.03 -42.82 -3.46
CA TYR A 206 -15.72 -44.23 -3.48
C TYR A 206 -14.32 -44.43 -4.09
N ASN A 207 -13.40 -44.93 -3.27
CA ASN A 207 -12.04 -45.27 -3.68
C ASN A 207 -11.98 -46.81 -3.79
N LYS A 208 -11.72 -47.32 -5.00
CA LYS A 208 -11.76 -48.76 -5.30
C LYS A 208 -10.62 -49.54 -4.63
N GLU A 209 -9.53 -48.85 -4.28
CA GLU A 209 -8.34 -49.40 -3.62
C GLU A 209 -8.55 -49.57 -2.10
N GLU A 210 -9.34 -48.70 -1.47
CA GLU A 210 -9.52 -48.69 -0.02
C GLU A 210 -10.87 -49.25 0.46
N CYS A 211 -11.84 -49.43 -0.45
CA CYS A 211 -13.18 -49.94 -0.12
C CYS A 211 -13.31 -51.44 -0.35
N CYS A 212 -13.88 -52.15 0.64
CA CYS A 212 -14.21 -53.57 0.54
C CYS A 212 -15.20 -53.86 -0.60
N TRP A 213 -14.82 -54.74 -1.53
CA TRP A 213 -15.65 -55.14 -2.69
C TRP A 213 -16.88 -55.99 -2.34
N ARG A 214 -17.10 -56.30 -1.05
CA ARG A 214 -18.30 -57.01 -0.58
C ARG A 214 -19.34 -56.06 0.04
N CYS A 215 -18.91 -55.06 0.82
CA CYS A 215 -19.83 -54.22 1.59
C CYS A 215 -19.67 -52.71 1.39
N LYS A 216 -18.78 -52.26 0.49
CA LYS A 216 -18.53 -50.84 0.16
C LYS A 216 -17.98 -50.01 1.33
N GLN A 217 -17.26 -50.64 2.26
CA GLN A 217 -16.78 -50.00 3.49
C GLN A 217 -15.25 -50.14 3.61
N ARG A 218 -14.59 -49.14 4.19
CA ARG A 218 -13.12 -49.08 4.31
C ARG A 218 -12.57 -49.94 5.45
N GLY A 219 -11.26 -50.12 5.46
CA GLY A 219 -10.50 -50.70 6.58
C GLY A 219 -10.45 -52.23 6.64
N HIS A 220 -10.95 -52.93 5.61
CA HIS A 220 -10.84 -54.39 5.51
C HIS A 220 -10.98 -54.86 4.06
N THR A 221 -10.42 -56.03 3.75
CA THR A 221 -10.56 -56.69 2.45
C THR A 221 -11.82 -57.56 2.42
N ARG A 222 -12.23 -58.02 1.23
CA ARG A 222 -13.36 -58.95 1.05
C ARG A 222 -13.22 -60.22 1.89
N PHE A 223 -12.00 -60.73 2.05
CA PHE A 223 -11.71 -61.96 2.78
C PHE A 223 -11.99 -61.86 4.29
N HIS A 224 -11.83 -60.66 4.86
CA HIS A 224 -12.10 -60.40 6.29
C HIS A 224 -13.43 -59.67 6.53
N CYS A 225 -14.33 -59.67 5.54
CA CYS A 225 -15.60 -58.96 5.62
C CYS A 225 -16.70 -59.81 6.27
N LYS A 226 -17.14 -59.43 7.48
CA LYS A 226 -18.28 -60.06 8.18
C LYS A 226 -19.64 -59.42 7.85
N ARG A 227 -19.67 -58.35 7.05
CA ARG A 227 -20.87 -57.58 6.71
C ARG A 227 -21.67 -58.24 5.57
N PRO A 228 -23.00 -58.04 5.50
CA PRO A 228 -23.80 -58.53 4.38
C PRO A 228 -23.31 -57.93 3.05
N ALA A 229 -23.41 -58.71 1.98
CA ALA A 229 -23.01 -58.26 0.66
C ALA A 229 -23.97 -57.16 0.17
N LYS A 230 -23.41 -56.04 -0.31
CA LYS A 230 -24.17 -54.95 -0.94
C LYS A 230 -23.95 -55.00 -2.45
N LYS A 231 -25.00 -54.79 -3.24
CA LYS A 231 -24.89 -54.63 -4.70
C LYS A 231 -24.45 -53.21 -5.02
N PHE A 232 -23.27 -53.03 -5.61
CA PHE A 232 -22.74 -51.74 -6.05
C PHE A 232 -21.64 -51.93 -7.12
N CYS A 233 -21.31 -50.87 -7.86
CA CYS A 233 -20.26 -50.85 -8.86
C CYS A 233 -18.89 -50.71 -8.19
N SER A 234 -18.00 -51.67 -8.40
CA SER A 234 -16.66 -51.67 -7.82
C SER A 234 -15.68 -50.69 -8.48
N GLN A 235 -16.10 -49.99 -9.55
CA GLN A 235 -15.27 -48.96 -10.20
C GLN A 235 -15.67 -47.54 -9.80
N CYS A 236 -16.97 -47.22 -9.80
CA CYS A 236 -17.45 -45.87 -9.52
C CYS A 236 -18.27 -45.75 -8.22
N GLY A 237 -18.52 -46.86 -7.52
CA GLY A 237 -19.20 -46.87 -6.22
C GLY A 237 -20.71 -46.73 -6.28
N ARG A 238 -21.34 -46.72 -7.46
CA ARG A 238 -22.80 -46.58 -7.62
C ARG A 238 -23.54 -47.75 -6.98
N ASP A 239 -24.49 -47.49 -6.09
CA ASP A 239 -25.28 -48.54 -5.42
C ASP A 239 -26.33 -49.15 -6.36
N GLY A 240 -26.70 -50.43 -6.14
CA GLY A 240 -27.78 -51.14 -6.85
C GLY A 240 -27.41 -51.76 -8.20
N VAL A 241 -26.23 -51.44 -8.74
CA VAL A 241 -25.75 -51.89 -10.06
C VAL A 241 -24.43 -52.64 -9.92
N LEU A 242 -24.18 -53.67 -10.72
CA LEU A 242 -22.86 -54.33 -10.77
C LEU A 242 -21.97 -53.64 -11.81
N THR A 243 -20.65 -53.74 -11.68
CA THR A 243 -19.69 -53.08 -12.58
C THR A 243 -19.95 -53.40 -14.05
N LYS A 244 -20.30 -54.66 -14.37
CA LYS A 244 -20.65 -55.10 -15.72
C LYS A 244 -21.85 -54.37 -16.34
N ASP A 245 -22.83 -54.01 -15.50
CA ASP A 245 -24.07 -53.34 -15.91
C ASP A 245 -23.91 -51.81 -15.85
N CYS A 246 -22.90 -51.31 -15.13
CA CYS A 246 -22.59 -49.90 -14.96
C CYS A 246 -21.59 -49.39 -16.02
N HIS A 247 -20.67 -50.25 -16.47
CA HIS A 247 -19.63 -49.97 -17.46
C HIS A 247 -19.50 -51.15 -18.43
N PRO A 248 -20.33 -51.19 -19.49
CA PRO A 248 -20.40 -52.33 -20.42
C PRO A 248 -19.14 -52.57 -21.26
N GLY A 249 -18.20 -51.63 -21.30
CA GLY A 249 -16.95 -51.72 -22.08
C GLY A 249 -15.76 -52.41 -21.40
N ASN A 250 -15.88 -52.88 -20.15
CA ASN A 250 -14.74 -53.53 -19.44
C ASN A 250 -14.68 -55.05 -19.59
N ALA A 251 -15.59 -55.66 -20.36
CA ALA A 251 -15.60 -57.11 -20.57
C ALA A 251 -14.48 -57.60 -21.51
N GLU A 252 -13.90 -56.73 -22.34
CA GLU A 252 -12.91 -57.14 -23.36
C GLU A 252 -11.45 -57.21 -22.86
N GLN A 253 -11.14 -56.72 -21.65
CA GLN A 253 -9.75 -56.71 -21.15
C GLN A 253 -9.37 -57.88 -20.22
N ALA A 254 -10.29 -58.82 -19.93
CA ALA A 254 -9.98 -60.01 -19.12
C ALA A 254 -9.66 -61.27 -19.96
N ALA A 255 -9.74 -61.20 -21.29
CA ALA A 255 -9.48 -62.34 -22.18
C ALA A 255 -8.15 -62.28 -22.95
N GLY A 256 -7.35 -61.22 -22.76
CA GLY A 256 -6.14 -60.95 -23.55
C GLY A 256 -4.80 -61.42 -22.96
N VAL A 257 -4.78 -62.16 -21.85
CA VAL A 257 -3.52 -62.68 -21.25
C VAL A 257 -3.62 -64.19 -21.03
N ALA A 258 -3.87 -64.92 -22.12
CA ALA A 258 -3.77 -66.39 -22.14
C ALA A 258 -3.61 -66.92 -23.58
N ALA A 259 -2.71 -66.34 -24.39
CA ALA A 259 -2.32 -66.92 -25.68
C ALA A 259 -1.02 -66.30 -26.23
N GLU A 260 0.11 -66.54 -25.55
CA GLU A 260 1.42 -66.59 -26.23
C GLU A 260 2.11 -67.88 -25.80
N THR A 261 1.73 -68.97 -26.45
CA THR A 261 2.48 -70.22 -26.45
C THR A 261 2.95 -70.46 -27.89
N SER A 262 4.28 -70.51 -28.03
CA SER A 262 5.02 -71.48 -28.86
C SER A 262 4.59 -71.64 -30.32
N THR A 263 5.46 -71.20 -31.24
CA THR A 263 5.56 -71.83 -32.56
C THR A 263 6.81 -72.72 -32.65
N PRO A 264 6.74 -73.89 -33.31
CA PRO A 264 7.76 -74.92 -33.28
C PRO A 264 8.60 -75.00 -34.57
N THR A 265 9.74 -75.66 -34.43
CA THR A 265 10.64 -76.16 -35.48
C THR A 265 9.96 -77.14 -36.44
N SER A 266 10.27 -77.08 -37.75
CA SER A 266 10.70 -78.23 -38.58
C SER A 266 10.96 -77.86 -40.04
N ALA A 267 12.21 -78.06 -40.47
CA ALA A 267 12.71 -78.68 -41.73
C ALA A 267 13.98 -77.96 -42.22
#